data_AF-A0A7C5Y9F9-F1
#
_entry.id   AF-A0A7C5Y9F9-F1
#
_cell.length_a   1.000
_cell.length_b   1.000
_cell.length_c   1.000
_cell.angle_alpha   90.00
_cell.angle_beta   90.00
_cell.angle_gamma   90.00
#
_symmetry.space_group_name_H-M   'P 1'
#
loop_
_entity.id
_entity.type
_entity.pdbx_description
1 polymer ?
#
loop_
_entity_poly.entity_id
_entity_poly.type
_entity_poly.pdbx_seq_one_letter_code
_entity_poly.pdbx_strand_id
1 'polypeptide(L)'
;ILEVGMCLSRNYGIPIIPSSSIKGAFSNYITDFSLISEKEYLKVFGESMVNPDENEKGSVIFLDAYPVSELRFSLDIVNSHFQPYYMDGKIPNDWYNPVPVQYITVGLGVFRFTLLSEKRLDDVLVAKLTFAFKDMLRRYGIGAKTNYGYGRFEETEDMSKQ
;
A
#
# COMPACT_ATOMS: atom_id res chain seq x y z
N ILE A 1 20.41 -12.70 9.52
CA ILE A 1 19.87 -11.33 9.66
C ILE A 1 18.81 -11.19 8.58
N LEU A 2 17.55 -10.97 8.93
CA LEU A 2 16.49 -10.75 7.94
C LEU A 2 16.67 -9.35 7.36
N GLU A 3 17.02 -9.27 6.07
CA GLU A 3 17.32 -7.99 5.40
C GLU A 3 16.06 -7.16 5.08
N VAL A 4 14.87 -7.78 5.16
CA VAL A 4 13.60 -7.14 4.79
C VAL A 4 12.74 -6.98 6.04
N GLY A 5 12.66 -5.75 6.55
CA GLY A 5 11.83 -5.40 7.68
C GLY A 5 10.36 -5.19 7.30
N MET A 6 9.45 -5.43 8.26
CA MET A 6 8.08 -4.95 8.20
C MET A 6 7.93 -3.67 9.04
N CYS A 7 6.99 -2.79 8.70
CA CYS A 7 6.72 -1.63 9.52
C CYS A 7 5.98 -2.08 10.79
N LEU A 8 6.61 -1.91 11.95
CA LEU A 8 6.01 -2.21 13.25
C LEU A 8 5.55 -0.92 13.93
N SER A 9 4.37 -0.97 14.54
CA SER A 9 3.94 0.06 15.47
C SER A 9 4.94 0.15 16.61
N ARG A 10 5.53 1.34 16.79
CA ARG A 10 6.60 1.58 17.76
C ARG A 10 6.22 1.17 19.20
N ASN A 11 4.95 1.35 19.56
CA ASN A 11 4.49 1.17 20.94
C ASN A 11 3.93 -0.24 21.20
N TYR A 12 3.46 -0.92 20.16
CA TYR A 12 2.73 -2.19 20.31
C TYR A 12 3.46 -3.39 19.68
N GLY A 13 4.51 -3.15 18.89
CA GLY A 13 5.25 -4.21 18.19
C GLY A 13 4.44 -4.95 17.13
N ILE A 14 3.19 -4.54 16.87
CA ILE A 14 2.33 -5.13 15.84
C ILE A 14 2.68 -4.54 14.47
N PRO A 15 2.66 -5.33 13.41
CA PRO A 15 2.87 -4.79 12.07
C PRO A 15 1.71 -3.91 11.65
N ILE A 16 2.02 -2.80 11.00
CA ILE A 16 1.06 -1.83 10.49
C ILE A 16 1.37 -1.52 9.03
N ILE A 17 0.37 -1.03 8.32
CA ILE A 17 0.58 -0.39 7.02
C ILE A 17 0.51 1.11 7.24
N PRO A 18 1.60 1.85 7.03
CA PRO A 18 1.64 3.29 7.29
C PRO A 18 0.60 4.06 6.46
N SER A 19 -0.05 5.02 7.09
CA SER A 19 -0.96 5.99 6.47
C SER A 19 -0.35 6.69 5.27
N SER A 20 0.94 7.07 5.34
CA SER A 20 1.66 7.69 4.22
C SER A 20 1.79 6.75 3.02
N SER A 21 2.08 5.46 3.26
CA SER A 21 2.11 4.44 2.21
C SER A 21 0.74 4.21 1.60
N ILE A 22 -0.32 4.21 2.41
CA ILE A 22 -1.71 4.10 1.95
C ILE A 22 -2.10 5.30 1.08
N LYS A 23 -1.84 6.52 1.58
CA LYS A 23 -2.12 7.76 0.85
C LYS A 23 -1.38 7.80 -0.48
N GLY A 24 -0.08 7.50 -0.48
CA GLY A 24 0.75 7.53 -1.69
C GLY A 24 0.35 6.49 -2.72
N ALA A 25 0.09 5.25 -2.31
CA ALA A 25 -0.40 4.21 -3.21
C ALA A 25 -1.75 4.58 -3.84
N PHE A 26 -2.66 5.14 -3.04
CA PHE A 26 -3.97 5.53 -3.52
C PHE A 26 -3.96 6.77 -4.42
N SER A 27 -3.12 7.75 -4.08
CA SER A 27 -2.85 8.92 -4.93
C SER A 27 -2.33 8.48 -6.29
N ASN A 28 -1.28 7.64 -6.34
CA ASN A 28 -0.74 7.13 -7.61
C ASN A 28 -1.79 6.37 -8.40
N TYR A 29 -2.54 5.46 -7.76
CA TYR A 29 -3.59 4.70 -8.43
C TYR A 29 -4.67 5.61 -9.03
N ILE A 30 -5.10 6.65 -8.31
CA ILE A 30 -6.07 7.61 -8.83
C ILE A 30 -5.53 8.36 -10.05
N THR A 31 -4.25 8.77 -10.01
CA THR A 31 -3.59 9.48 -11.11
C THR A 31 -3.42 8.59 -12.33
N ASP A 32 -2.90 7.38 -12.15
CA ASP A 32 -2.64 6.40 -13.22
C ASP A 32 -3.90 6.08 -14.02
N PHE A 33 -5.05 5.98 -13.34
CA PHE A 33 -6.34 5.64 -13.96
C PHE A 33 -7.25 6.86 -14.19
N SER A 34 -6.79 8.08 -13.87
CA SER A 34 -7.54 9.34 -14.03
C SER A 34 -8.98 9.25 -13.49
N LEU A 35 -9.14 8.71 -12.28
CA LEU A 35 -10.47 8.33 -11.74
C LEU A 35 -11.31 9.50 -11.22
N ILE A 36 -10.67 10.63 -10.92
CA ILE A 36 -11.31 11.85 -10.41
C ILE A 36 -10.73 13.07 -11.12
N SER A 37 -11.47 14.18 -11.08
CA SER A 37 -11.01 15.47 -11.59
C SER A 37 -9.90 16.07 -10.72
N GLU A 38 -9.11 16.99 -11.30
CA GLU A 38 -8.05 17.71 -10.57
C GLU A 38 -8.58 18.44 -9.33
N LYS A 39 -9.77 19.04 -9.41
CA LYS A 39 -10.41 19.70 -8.26
C LYS A 39 -10.78 18.72 -7.14
N GLU A 40 -11.27 17.53 -7.51
CA GLU A 40 -11.56 16.47 -6.54
C GLU A 40 -10.25 15.94 -5.93
N TYR A 41 -9.19 15.79 -6.74
CA TYR A 41 -7.87 15.35 -6.29
C TYR A 41 -7.24 16.32 -5.28
N LEU A 42 -7.21 17.61 -5.62
CA LEU A 42 -6.73 18.67 -4.72
C LEU A 42 -7.53 18.65 -3.40
N LYS A 43 -8.85 18.53 -3.48
CA LYS A 43 -9.71 18.46 -2.28
C LYS A 43 -9.41 17.23 -1.41
N VAL A 44 -9.09 16.08 -1.99
CA VAL A 44 -8.84 14.82 -1.28
C VAL A 44 -7.43 14.79 -0.68
N PHE A 45 -6.41 15.03 -1.52
CA PHE A 45 -5.00 14.84 -1.15
C PHE A 45 -4.29 16.12 -0.71
N GLY A 46 -4.79 17.28 -1.13
CA GLY A 46 -4.17 18.59 -0.87
C GLY A 46 -3.06 18.97 -1.85
N GLU A 47 -2.90 18.21 -2.93
CA GLU A 47 -1.80 18.38 -3.88
C GLU A 47 -2.33 18.77 -5.25
N SER A 48 -1.78 19.84 -5.82
CA SER A 48 -2.08 20.29 -7.19
C SER A 48 -1.22 19.50 -8.18
N MET A 49 -1.84 19.06 -9.27
CA MET A 49 -1.14 18.33 -10.33
C MET A 49 -0.35 19.25 -11.26
N VAL A 50 -0.68 20.54 -11.27
CA VAL A 50 -0.13 21.52 -12.21
C VAL A 50 0.84 22.48 -11.53
N ASN A 51 0.49 22.99 -10.35
CA ASN A 51 1.28 24.01 -9.67
C ASN A 51 1.42 23.72 -8.16
N PRO A 52 2.63 23.38 -7.68
CA PRO A 52 2.89 23.15 -6.26
C PRO A 52 2.54 24.33 -5.34
N ASP A 53 2.52 25.56 -5.86
CA ASP A 53 2.16 26.75 -5.07
C ASP A 53 0.65 26.81 -4.73
N GLU A 54 -0.16 25.98 -5.39
CA GLU A 54 -1.60 25.84 -5.16
C GLU A 54 -1.95 24.70 -4.20
N ASN A 55 -0.94 24.07 -3.58
CA ASN A 55 -1.14 23.02 -2.60
C ASN A 55 -1.93 23.54 -1.38
N GLU A 56 -2.90 22.75 -0.93
CA GLU A 56 -3.74 23.07 0.22
C GLU A 56 -3.83 21.89 1.20
N LYS A 57 -4.49 22.08 2.34
CA LYS A 57 -4.74 20.96 3.25
C LYS A 57 -5.84 20.06 2.68
N GLY A 58 -5.49 18.82 2.34
CA GLY A 58 -6.45 17.80 1.91
C GLY A 58 -7.54 17.53 2.96
N SER A 59 -8.74 17.21 2.50
CA SER A 59 -9.92 16.99 3.34
C SER A 59 -10.07 15.54 3.84
N VAL A 60 -9.24 14.61 3.36
CA VAL A 60 -9.26 13.20 3.75
C VAL A 60 -8.03 12.86 4.57
N ILE A 61 -8.27 12.28 5.75
CA ILE A 61 -7.24 11.77 6.66
C ILE A 61 -7.15 10.26 6.47
N PHE A 62 -5.94 9.80 6.14
CA PHE A 62 -5.61 8.37 6.05
C PHE A 62 -5.03 7.93 7.39
N LEU A 63 -5.62 6.91 8.02
CA LEU A 63 -5.06 6.31 9.23
C LEU A 63 -4.19 5.10 8.88
N ASP A 64 -3.26 4.78 9.79
CA ASP A 64 -2.49 3.55 9.68
C ASP A 64 -3.43 2.34 9.71
N ALA A 65 -3.22 1.39 8.81
CA ALA A 65 -3.98 0.15 8.85
C ALA A 65 -3.36 -0.80 9.87
N TYR A 66 -4.18 -1.25 10.82
CA TYR A 66 -3.78 -2.20 11.85
C TYR A 66 -4.48 -3.55 11.66
N PRO A 67 -3.83 -4.64 12.09
CA PRO A 67 -4.43 -5.96 12.06
C PRO A 67 -5.57 -6.08 13.06
N VAL A 68 -6.69 -6.66 12.65
CA VAL A 68 -7.85 -6.96 13.50
C VAL A 68 -8.01 -8.45 13.78
N SER A 69 -7.28 -9.30 13.06
CA SER A 69 -7.17 -10.73 13.34
C SER A 69 -5.78 -11.08 13.83
N GLU A 70 -5.61 -12.30 14.35
CA GLU A 70 -4.28 -12.87 14.48
C GLU A 70 -3.56 -12.87 13.13
N LEU A 71 -2.29 -12.48 13.15
CA LEU A 71 -1.44 -12.48 11.98
C LEU A 71 -0.59 -13.73 11.96
N ARG A 72 -0.73 -14.51 10.88
CA ARG A 72 0.15 -15.64 10.64
C ARG A 72 1.30 -15.19 9.77
N PHE A 73 2.47 -15.07 10.39
CA PHE A 73 3.70 -14.80 9.66
C PHE A 73 4.17 -16.08 8.97
N SER A 74 4.55 -15.96 7.70
CA SER A 74 5.18 -17.01 6.92
C SER A 74 6.56 -16.53 6.48
N LEU A 75 7.51 -17.45 6.34
CA LEU A 75 8.81 -17.14 5.78
C LEU A 75 8.76 -17.46 4.28
N ASP A 76 9.07 -16.47 3.45
CA ASP A 76 9.17 -16.66 2.01
C ASP A 76 10.61 -16.43 1.53
N ILE A 77 10.98 -17.10 0.45
CA ILE A 77 12.34 -17.09 -0.12
C ILE A 77 12.25 -16.66 -1.57
N VAL A 78 12.82 -15.50 -1.88
CA VAL A 78 13.04 -15.10 -3.28
C VAL A 78 14.51 -15.32 -3.61
N ASN A 79 14.73 -16.14 -4.64
CA ASN A 79 16.04 -16.38 -5.20
C ASN A 79 16.26 -15.40 -6.36
N SER A 80 17.10 -14.38 -6.15
CA SER A 80 17.52 -13.53 -7.25
C SER A 80 18.68 -14.20 -7.99
N HIS A 81 18.44 -14.58 -9.24
CA HIS A 81 19.45 -15.22 -10.09
C HIS A 81 20.45 -14.21 -10.68
N PHE A 82 20.09 -12.93 -10.77
CA PHE A 82 20.88 -11.90 -11.46
C PHE A 82 21.39 -10.78 -10.54
N GLN A 83 21.57 -11.07 -9.25
CA GLN A 83 22.05 -10.07 -8.28
C GLN A 83 23.34 -9.34 -8.73
N PRO A 84 24.36 -10.02 -9.33
CA PRO A 84 25.57 -9.36 -9.83
C PRO A 84 25.34 -8.45 -11.05
N TYR A 85 24.29 -8.70 -11.86
CA TYR A 85 23.90 -7.81 -12.96
C TYR A 85 23.34 -6.50 -12.41
N TYR A 86 22.41 -6.58 -11.45
CA TYR A 86 21.74 -5.41 -10.88
C TYR A 86 22.62 -4.58 -9.93
N MET A 87 23.59 -5.20 -9.25
CA MET A 87 24.46 -4.50 -8.29
C MET A 87 25.79 -4.04 -8.89
N ASP A 88 26.42 -4.85 -9.76
CA ASP A 88 27.76 -4.57 -10.29
C ASP A 88 27.77 -4.24 -11.80
N GLY A 89 26.62 -4.24 -12.47
CA GLY A 89 26.54 -4.01 -13.92
C GLY A 89 27.19 -5.09 -14.78
N LYS A 90 27.45 -6.28 -14.21
CA LYS A 90 28.05 -7.42 -14.93
C LYS A 90 27.07 -7.96 -15.96
N ILE A 91 27.58 -8.52 -17.06
CA ILE A 91 26.79 -9.08 -18.16
C ILE A 91 25.79 -10.13 -17.61
N PRO A 92 24.50 -10.09 -17.97
CA PRO A 92 23.54 -11.06 -17.48
C PRO A 92 23.92 -12.43 -18.04
N ASN A 93 24.16 -13.39 -17.15
CA ASN A 93 24.53 -14.75 -17.52
C ASN A 93 23.78 -15.76 -16.65
N ASP A 94 23.52 -16.95 -17.21
CA ASP A 94 22.67 -17.97 -16.59
C ASP A 94 23.43 -18.89 -15.60
N TRP A 95 24.65 -18.53 -15.19
CA TRP A 95 25.46 -19.36 -14.27
C TRP A 95 25.64 -18.76 -12.88
N TYR A 96 25.00 -17.62 -12.59
CA TYR A 96 25.05 -17.03 -11.26
C TYR A 96 24.29 -17.89 -10.25
N ASN A 97 24.94 -18.19 -9.12
CA ASN A 97 24.28 -18.92 -8.04
C ASN A 97 23.11 -18.10 -7.49
N PRO A 98 21.91 -18.69 -7.33
CA PRO A 98 20.80 -18.01 -6.70
C PRO A 98 21.19 -17.67 -5.26
N VAL A 99 21.09 -16.40 -4.90
CA VAL A 99 21.26 -15.95 -3.51
C VAL A 99 19.88 -15.93 -2.86
N PRO A 100 19.59 -16.83 -1.91
CA PRO A 100 18.27 -16.89 -1.27
C PRO A 100 18.11 -15.71 -0.31
N VAL A 101 17.17 -14.81 -0.60
CA VAL A 101 16.79 -13.74 0.32
C VAL A 101 15.50 -14.15 1.01
N GLN A 102 15.62 -14.43 2.31
CA GLN A 102 14.48 -14.77 3.17
C GLN A 102 13.80 -13.48 3.66
N TYR A 103 12.48 -13.40 3.57
CA TYR A 103 11.70 -12.29 4.12
C TYR A 103 10.43 -12.81 4.80
N ILE A 104 10.01 -12.08 5.84
CA ILE A 104 8.76 -12.38 6.55
C ILE A 104 7.60 -11.82 5.74
N THR A 105 6.60 -12.64 5.45
CA THR A 105 5.34 -12.26 4.83
C THR A 105 4.21 -12.46 5.82
N VAL A 106 3.17 -11.63 5.71
CA VAL A 106 1.90 -11.93 6.37
C VAL A 106 1.17 -12.91 5.46
N GLY A 107 1.08 -14.18 5.87
CA GLY A 107 0.47 -15.24 5.08
C GLY A 107 -1.06 -15.18 5.10
N LEU A 108 -1.65 -14.91 6.27
CA LEU A 108 -3.09 -14.69 6.44
C LEU A 108 -3.29 -13.64 7.55
N GLY A 109 -4.09 -12.62 7.26
CA GLY A 109 -4.39 -11.55 8.20
C GLY A 109 -5.43 -10.56 7.68
N VAL A 110 -6.29 -10.10 8.58
CA VAL A 110 -7.28 -9.05 8.28
C VAL A 110 -6.75 -7.73 8.79
N PHE A 111 -6.73 -6.72 7.92
CA PHE A 111 -6.37 -5.35 8.27
C PHE A 111 -7.59 -4.44 8.18
N ARG A 112 -7.71 -3.52 9.13
CA ARG A 112 -8.71 -2.44 9.06
C ARG A 112 -8.09 -1.21 8.43
N PHE A 113 -8.62 -0.80 7.30
CA PHE A 113 -8.31 0.48 6.66
C PHE A 113 -9.36 1.51 7.06
N THR A 114 -8.92 2.70 7.49
CA THR A 114 -9.81 3.77 7.93
C THR A 114 -9.44 5.08 7.22
N LEU A 115 -10.40 5.64 6.49
CA LEU A 115 -10.30 6.96 5.88
C LEU A 115 -11.36 7.85 6.56
N LEU A 116 -10.93 8.98 7.10
CA LEU A 116 -11.80 9.97 7.70
C LEU A 116 -11.87 11.21 6.81
N SER A 117 -12.97 11.95 6.86
CA SER A 117 -13.03 13.25 6.20
C SER A 117 -13.36 14.35 7.20
N GLU A 118 -12.56 15.41 7.21
CA GLU A 118 -12.78 16.58 8.09
C GLU A 118 -13.97 17.43 7.61
N LYS A 119 -14.24 17.43 6.31
CA LYS A 119 -15.31 18.19 5.68
C LYS A 119 -16.27 17.22 5.00
N ARG A 120 -17.55 17.58 4.91
CA ARG A 120 -18.49 16.75 4.14
C ARG A 120 -18.04 16.68 2.68
N LEU A 121 -17.76 15.46 2.23
CA LEU A 121 -17.57 15.14 0.83
C LEU A 121 -18.92 14.92 0.17
N ASP A 122 -18.96 15.13 -1.14
CA ASP A 122 -20.13 14.81 -1.94
C ASP A 122 -20.34 13.29 -1.97
N ASP A 123 -21.58 12.82 -1.88
CA ASP A 123 -21.90 11.39 -1.76
C ASP A 123 -21.43 10.61 -3.01
N VAL A 124 -21.44 11.23 -4.19
CA VAL A 124 -20.91 10.63 -5.42
C VAL A 124 -19.40 10.50 -5.34
N LEU A 125 -18.71 11.52 -4.83
CA LEU A 125 -17.26 11.46 -4.61
C LEU A 125 -16.89 10.39 -3.59
N VAL A 126 -17.65 10.27 -2.48
CA VAL A 126 -17.44 9.21 -1.48
C VAL A 126 -17.59 7.83 -2.12
N ALA A 127 -18.62 7.61 -2.94
CA ALA A 127 -18.82 6.34 -3.62
C ALA A 127 -17.67 6.03 -4.60
N LYS A 128 -17.22 7.01 -5.39
CA LYS A 128 -16.06 6.86 -6.29
C LYS A 128 -14.78 6.50 -5.52
N LEU A 129 -14.46 7.24 -4.45
CA LEU A 129 -13.26 6.99 -3.64
C LEU A 129 -13.32 5.63 -2.97
N THR A 130 -14.48 5.23 -2.45
CA THR A 130 -14.67 3.92 -1.82
C THR A 130 -14.44 2.79 -2.82
N PHE A 131 -15.03 2.90 -4.01
CA PHE A 131 -14.83 1.94 -5.08
C PHE A 131 -13.36 1.87 -5.51
N ALA A 132 -12.75 3.02 -5.81
CA ALA A 132 -11.36 3.12 -6.25
C ALA A 132 -10.39 2.55 -5.19
N PHE A 133 -10.64 2.82 -3.91
CA PHE A 133 -9.79 2.33 -2.82
C PHE A 133 -9.87 0.80 -2.70
N LYS A 134 -11.08 0.23 -2.79
CA LYS A 134 -11.27 -1.23 -2.81
C LYS A 134 -10.63 -1.88 -4.04
N ASP A 135 -10.78 -1.27 -5.22
CA ASP A 135 -10.18 -1.80 -6.45
C ASP A 135 -8.64 -1.72 -6.41
N MET A 136 -8.07 -0.61 -5.91
CA MET A 136 -6.63 -0.48 -5.67
C MET A 136 -6.12 -1.59 -4.75
N LEU A 137 -6.78 -1.83 -3.62
CA LEU A 137 -6.38 -2.88 -2.69
C LEU A 137 -6.40 -4.29 -3.32
N ARG A 138 -7.38 -4.56 -4.19
CA ARG A 138 -7.49 -5.83 -4.91
C ARG A 138 -6.50 -5.96 -6.07
N ARG A 139 -6.33 -4.91 -6.88
CA ARG A 139 -5.69 -4.95 -8.21
C ARG A 139 -4.44 -4.14 -8.39
N TYR A 140 -4.10 -3.26 -7.46
CA TYR A 140 -2.78 -2.61 -7.41
C TYR A 140 -1.91 -3.17 -6.26
N GLY A 141 -2.55 -3.45 -5.12
CA GLY A 141 -1.90 -3.90 -3.91
C GLY A 141 -1.12 -2.78 -3.20
N ILE A 142 -0.73 -3.04 -1.96
CA ILE A 142 0.03 -2.12 -1.12
C ILE A 142 1.13 -2.86 -0.35
N GLY A 143 2.29 -2.22 -0.23
CA GLY A 143 3.47 -2.79 0.41
C GLY A 143 4.56 -3.14 -0.59
N ALA A 144 5.49 -4.00 -0.17
CA ALA A 144 6.61 -4.40 -1.01
C ALA A 144 6.21 -5.50 -2.01
N LYS A 145 6.92 -5.55 -3.14
CA LYS A 145 6.83 -6.65 -4.13
C LYS A 145 5.42 -6.85 -4.72
N THR A 146 4.65 -5.76 -4.90
CA THR A 146 3.32 -5.80 -5.54
C THR A 146 3.34 -6.38 -6.96
N ASN A 147 4.45 -6.22 -7.70
CA ASN A 147 4.67 -6.84 -9.01
C ASN A 147 4.80 -8.37 -8.97
N TYR A 148 5.15 -8.93 -7.81
CA TYR A 148 5.21 -10.39 -7.59
C TYR A 148 3.90 -10.94 -6.98
N GLY A 149 2.85 -10.11 -6.90
CA GLY A 149 1.53 -10.52 -6.42
C GLY A 149 1.28 -10.30 -4.92
N TYR A 150 2.24 -9.75 -4.17
CA TYR A 150 2.08 -9.45 -2.74
C TYR A 150 1.22 -8.20 -2.49
N GLY A 151 0.74 -8.07 -1.25
CA GLY A 151 0.08 -6.85 -0.78
C GLY A 151 -1.35 -6.66 -1.28
N ARG A 152 -2.00 -7.74 -1.72
CA ARG A 152 -3.38 -7.72 -2.22
C ARG A 152 -4.34 -8.01 -1.09
N PHE A 153 -5.47 -7.31 -1.10
CA PHE A 153 -6.50 -7.45 -0.08
C PHE A 153 -7.86 -7.68 -0.74
N GLU A 154 -8.68 -8.49 -0.08
CA GLU A 154 -10.08 -8.68 -0.42
C GLU A 154 -10.95 -8.16 0.72
N GLU A 155 -12.21 -7.88 0.40
CA GLU A 155 -13.17 -7.42 1.41
C GLU A 155 -13.60 -8.63 2.24
N THR A 156 -13.47 -8.52 3.55
CA THR A 156 -14.03 -9.49 4.49
C THR A 156 -15.28 -8.93 5.13
N GLU A 157 -16.20 -9.81 5.53
CA GLU A 157 -17.34 -9.40 6.34
C GLU A 157 -16.88 -8.75 7.65
N ASP A 158 -17.60 -7.72 8.07
CA ASP A 158 -17.25 -6.86 9.19
C ASP A 158 -17.36 -7.64 10.51
N MET A 159 -16.24 -8.18 10.99
CA MET A 159 -16.17 -8.91 12.27
C MET A 159 -16.37 -8.00 13.50
N SER A 160 -16.64 -6.70 13.31
CA SER A 160 -16.87 -5.74 14.40
C SER A 160 -18.31 -5.74 14.94
N LYS A 161 -19.21 -6.57 14.38
CA LYS A 161 -20.56 -6.81 14.92
C LYS A 161 -20.60 -8.08 15.81
N GLN A 162 -19.92 -8.02 16.96
CA GLN A 162 -20.21 -8.91 18.10
C GLN A 162 -20.32 -8.07 19.37
#